data_AF-A0AAU0F8S3-F1
#
_entry.id   AF-A0AAU0F8S3-F1
#
_cell.length_a   1.000
_cell.length_b   1.000
_cell.length_c   1.000
_cell.angle_alpha   90.00
_cell.angle_beta   90.00
_cell.angle_gamma   90.00
#
_symmetry.space_group_name_H-M   'P 1'
#
loop_
_entity.id
_entity.type
_entity.pdbx_description
1 polymer ?
#
loop_
_entity_poly.entity_id
_entity_poly.type
_entity_poly.pdbx_seq_one_letter_code
_entity_poly.pdbx_strand_id
1 'polypeptide(L)'
;MDYPVYFGQKDLSNKDADFESDLINRLIGTKLKNIQSKINDKKREVENIVVEIKKLRNLSDLKKETNQVINNAKHQLESFKSKGIEEKLRNQTIFESDIARLKQVYQTIYDYLSDINTIVSNHSHFFENEIKSSEINRELFNEVNVYISQLKNEFEKIKEVSINSENILGKIKDIINKIDLKKEGLKEEFAKIKRELNTDSIDPDKFLTLNRQIETSLLKLKEIEKNENKRVRLENILLNELVELENLWHKEYKILDDEVQRINNSENKLYINIEYKGRRDKFLEKIKHIFKGTGIRDISYQEIEQSYKDLFKYTGMIVS
;
A
#
# COMPACT_ATOMS: atom_id res chain seq x y z
N MET A 1 13.23 44.35 6.85
CA MET A 1 12.88 45.34 7.88
C MET A 1 12.22 44.57 9.00
N ASP A 2 12.98 44.29 10.07
CA ASP A 2 12.44 43.72 11.30
C ASP A 2 11.69 44.83 12.05
N TYR A 3 10.38 44.66 12.21
CA TYR A 3 9.61 45.49 13.12
C TYR A 3 9.82 44.93 14.54
N PRO A 4 10.23 45.76 15.52
CA PRO A 4 10.33 45.32 16.90
C PRO A 4 8.93 44.92 17.39
N VAL A 5 8.79 43.66 17.80
CA VAL A 5 7.55 43.14 18.36
C VAL A 5 7.43 43.67 19.78
N TYR A 6 6.51 44.60 20.01
CA TYR A 6 6.29 45.24 21.30
C TYR A 6 5.21 44.47 22.07
N PHE A 7 5.57 43.88 23.22
CA PHE A 7 4.62 43.18 24.10
C PHE A 7 4.29 44.03 25.34
N GLY A 8 3.00 44.23 25.62
CA GLY A 8 2.56 44.89 26.84
C GLY A 8 2.62 43.97 28.05
N GLN A 9 2.72 44.53 29.26
CA GLN A 9 2.72 43.76 30.52
C GLN A 9 1.44 42.90 30.72
N LYS A 10 0.33 43.28 30.08
CA LYS A 10 -0.90 42.48 30.06
C LYS A 10 -0.85 41.29 29.09
N ASP A 11 -0.09 41.39 28.01
CA ASP A 11 0.03 40.30 27.04
C ASP A 11 0.83 39.14 27.66
N LEU A 12 1.96 39.43 28.31
CA LEU A 12 2.81 38.43 28.99
C LEU A 12 2.19 37.85 30.28
N SER A 13 1.08 38.41 30.76
CA SER A 13 0.43 38.03 32.02
C SER A 13 -0.62 36.91 31.85
N ASN A 14 -1.06 36.60 30.63
CA ASN A 14 -2.07 35.56 30.39
C ASN A 14 -1.40 34.20 30.16
N LYS A 15 -1.57 33.28 31.12
CA LYS A 15 -1.07 31.89 31.08
C LYS A 15 -2.07 30.92 30.45
N ASP A 16 -2.91 31.38 29.53
CA ASP A 16 -3.85 30.49 28.84
C ASP A 16 -3.10 29.69 27.75
N ALA A 17 -3.42 28.40 27.61
CA ALA A 17 -2.72 27.48 26.70
C ALA A 17 -2.72 27.90 25.21
N ASP A 18 -3.66 28.77 24.82
CA ASP A 18 -3.75 29.33 23.47
C ASP A 18 -2.84 30.55 23.26
N PHE A 19 -2.42 31.22 24.35
CA PHE A 19 -1.48 32.35 24.31
C PHE A 19 -0.10 31.93 23.82
N GLU A 20 0.41 30.78 24.28
CA GLU A 20 1.70 30.21 23.84
C GLU A 20 1.71 29.91 22.33
N SER A 21 0.60 29.36 21.82
CA SER A 21 0.45 29.01 20.40
C SER A 21 0.34 30.25 19.52
N ASP A 22 -0.39 31.29 19.98
CA ASP A 22 -0.48 32.57 19.29
C ASP A 22 0.85 33.34 19.32
N LEU A 23 1.61 33.24 20.40
CA LEU A 23 2.93 33.84 20.54
C LEU A 23 3.93 33.21 19.55
N ILE A 24 3.96 31.88 19.43
CA ILE A 24 4.77 31.16 18.42
C ILE A 24 4.36 31.57 17.00
N ASN A 25 3.07 31.62 16.70
CA ASN A 25 2.58 31.99 15.38
C ASN A 25 2.95 33.44 15.01
N ARG A 26 2.91 34.37 15.96
CA ARG A 26 3.30 35.77 15.74
C ARG A 26 4.81 35.96 15.61
N LEU A 27 5.62 35.20 16.34
CA LEU A 27 7.09 35.33 16.34
C LEU A 27 7.75 34.56 15.17
N ILE A 28 7.27 33.35 14.86
CA ILE A 28 8.01 32.38 14.02
C ILE A 28 7.10 31.74 12.94
N GLY A 29 5.80 32.04 12.94
CA GLY A 29 4.82 31.37 12.08
C GLY A 29 5.12 31.45 10.57
N THR A 30 5.73 32.54 10.08
CA THR A 30 6.13 32.68 8.67
C THR A 30 7.27 31.73 8.28
N LYS A 31 8.23 31.47 9.18
CA LYS A 31 9.35 30.54 8.98
C LYS A 31 8.90 29.09 9.06
N LEU A 32 7.86 28.79 9.85
CA LEU A 32 7.33 27.43 10.02
C LEU A 32 6.36 27.00 8.90
N LYS A 33 5.75 27.93 8.15
CA LYS A 33 4.77 27.62 7.10
C LYS A 33 5.23 26.57 6.09
N ASN A 34 6.49 26.65 5.63
CA ASN A 34 7.01 25.72 4.63
C ASN A 34 7.13 24.29 5.20
N ILE A 35 7.73 24.12 6.38
CA ILE A 35 7.85 22.80 7.00
C ILE A 35 6.49 22.23 7.42
N GLN A 36 5.57 23.09 7.88
CA GLN A 36 4.19 22.71 8.22
C GLN A 36 3.39 22.22 7.01
N SER A 37 3.55 22.85 5.84
CA SER A 37 2.94 22.37 4.60
C SER A 37 3.43 20.96 4.27
N LYS A 38 4.75 20.74 4.28
CA LYS A 38 5.35 19.42 4.02
C LYS A 38 4.86 18.35 4.99
N ILE A 39 4.73 18.70 6.27
CA ILE A 39 4.16 17.81 7.30
C ILE A 39 2.71 17.45 6.98
N ASN A 40 1.89 18.41 6.54
CA ASN A 40 0.49 18.16 6.23
C ASN A 40 0.33 17.30 4.98
N ASP A 41 1.15 17.51 3.96
CA ASP A 41 1.17 16.69 2.76
C ASP A 41 1.57 15.24 3.11
N LYS A 42 2.63 15.08 3.91
CA LYS A 42 3.08 13.76 4.38
C LYS A 42 2.03 13.05 5.25
N LYS A 43 1.29 13.77 6.09
CA LYS A 43 0.16 13.20 6.85
C LYS A 43 -0.94 12.66 5.93
N ARG A 44 -1.27 13.36 4.85
CA ARG A 44 -2.27 12.89 3.88
C ARG A 44 -1.79 11.62 3.17
N GLU A 45 -0.50 11.54 2.83
CA GLU A 45 0.11 10.33 2.27
C GLU A 45 -0.04 9.14 3.23
N VAL A 46 0.33 9.31 4.50
CA VAL A 46 0.16 8.32 5.57
C VAL A 46 -1.30 7.90 5.73
N GLU A 47 -2.24 8.85 5.78
CA GLU A 47 -3.68 8.58 5.89
C GLU A 47 -4.20 7.73 4.72
N ASN A 48 -3.79 8.05 3.49
CA ASN A 48 -4.16 7.29 2.30
C ASN A 48 -3.65 5.84 2.36
N ILE A 49 -2.40 5.64 2.79
CA ILE A 49 -1.82 4.29 2.94
C ILE A 49 -2.58 3.48 4.00
N VAL A 50 -2.91 4.09 5.14
CA VAL A 50 -3.70 3.44 6.20
C VAL A 50 -5.07 3.03 5.70
N VAL A 51 -5.74 3.87 4.90
CA VAL A 51 -7.03 3.54 4.28
C VAL A 51 -6.90 2.34 3.34
N GLU A 52 -5.85 2.29 2.51
CA GLU A 52 -5.59 1.16 1.62
C GLU A 52 -5.31 -0.14 2.39
N ILE A 53 -4.52 -0.10 3.46
CA ILE A 53 -4.27 -1.26 4.33
C ILE A 53 -5.58 -1.74 4.98
N LYS A 54 -6.43 -0.81 5.44
CA LYS A 54 -7.71 -1.14 6.09
C LYS A 54 -8.64 -1.92 5.16
N LYS A 55 -8.63 -1.64 3.85
CA LYS A 55 -9.39 -2.40 2.84
C LYS A 55 -8.95 -3.87 2.74
N LEU A 56 -7.75 -4.20 3.21
CA LEU A 56 -7.13 -5.53 3.13
C LEU A 56 -7.15 -6.29 4.48
N ARG A 57 -7.89 -5.81 5.48
CA ARG A 57 -7.87 -6.39 6.85
C ARG A 57 -8.55 -7.76 6.96
N ASN A 58 -9.54 -8.05 6.11
CA ASN A 58 -10.33 -9.28 6.17
C ASN A 58 -9.74 -10.45 5.35
N LEU A 59 -8.54 -10.30 4.79
CA LEU A 59 -7.91 -11.32 3.94
C LEU A 59 -7.69 -12.66 4.67
N SER A 60 -7.36 -12.63 5.97
CA SER A 60 -7.16 -13.85 6.78
C SER A 60 -8.45 -14.67 6.95
N ASP A 61 -9.57 -14.00 7.22
CA ASP A 61 -10.87 -14.66 7.36
C ASP A 61 -11.34 -15.18 6.00
N LEU A 62 -11.21 -14.37 4.95
CA LEU A 62 -11.51 -14.78 3.58
C LEU A 62 -10.69 -16.00 3.14
N LYS A 63 -9.42 -16.09 3.56
CA LYS A 63 -8.54 -17.25 3.31
C LYS A 63 -9.06 -18.50 4.03
N LYS A 64 -9.46 -18.38 5.29
CA LYS A 64 -10.02 -19.50 6.08
C LYS A 64 -11.31 -20.02 5.45
N GLU A 65 -12.25 -19.12 5.16
CA GLU A 65 -13.53 -19.46 4.50
C GLU A 65 -13.30 -20.15 3.16
N THR A 66 -12.41 -19.62 2.33
CA THR A 66 -12.12 -20.20 1.01
C THR A 66 -11.50 -21.59 1.14
N ASN A 67 -10.62 -21.82 2.12
CA ASN A 67 -10.08 -23.16 2.42
C ASN A 67 -11.15 -24.14 2.92
N GLN A 68 -12.09 -23.67 3.75
CA GLN A 68 -13.22 -24.51 4.20
C GLN A 68 -14.09 -24.94 3.01
N VAL A 69 -14.38 -24.02 2.09
CA VAL A 69 -15.11 -24.34 0.85
C VAL A 69 -14.40 -25.42 0.05
N ILE A 70 -13.07 -25.29 -0.14
CA ILE A 70 -12.28 -26.30 -0.86
C ILE A 70 -12.32 -27.65 -0.16
N ASN A 71 -12.14 -27.68 1.16
CA ASN A 71 -12.12 -28.93 1.93
C ASN A 71 -13.47 -29.63 1.91
N ASN A 72 -14.57 -28.87 2.07
CA ASN A 72 -15.92 -29.41 1.99
C ASN A 72 -16.21 -29.99 0.60
N ALA A 73 -15.81 -29.28 -0.47
CA ALA A 73 -16.00 -29.76 -1.83
C ALA A 73 -15.16 -31.01 -2.12
N LYS A 74 -13.90 -31.07 -1.63
CA LYS A 74 -13.04 -32.26 -1.75
C LYS A 74 -13.64 -33.47 -1.02
N HIS A 75 -14.11 -33.28 0.21
CA HIS A 75 -14.75 -34.36 0.98
C HIS A 75 -16.02 -34.88 0.27
N GLN A 76 -16.83 -33.99 -0.31
CA GLN A 76 -17.98 -34.41 -1.11
C GLN A 76 -17.54 -35.21 -2.35
N LEU A 77 -16.45 -34.83 -3.02
CA LEU A 77 -15.90 -35.56 -4.17
C LEU A 77 -15.38 -36.97 -3.81
N GLU A 78 -14.89 -37.20 -2.59
CA GLU A 78 -14.47 -38.54 -2.14
C GLU A 78 -15.62 -39.55 -2.17
N SER A 79 -16.86 -39.11 -1.89
CA SER A 79 -18.06 -39.96 -1.99
C SER A 79 -18.42 -40.37 -3.42
N PHE A 80 -17.90 -39.67 -4.44
CA PHE A 80 -18.02 -40.05 -5.85
C PHE A 80 -16.93 -41.03 -6.28
N LYS A 81 -15.73 -40.96 -5.68
CA LYS A 81 -14.63 -41.91 -5.94
C LYS A 81 -15.01 -43.33 -5.52
N SER A 82 -15.68 -43.50 -4.39
CA SER A 82 -16.12 -44.81 -3.90
C SER A 82 -17.18 -45.49 -4.78
N LYS A 83 -17.79 -44.77 -5.73
CA LYS A 83 -18.85 -45.27 -6.61
C LYS A 83 -18.39 -45.58 -8.05
N GLY A 84 -17.08 -45.56 -8.35
CA GLY A 84 -16.55 -46.02 -9.65
C GLY A 84 -16.78 -45.07 -10.85
N ILE A 85 -17.21 -43.84 -10.59
CA ILE A 85 -17.49 -42.80 -11.61
C ILE A 85 -16.20 -42.13 -12.12
N GLU A 86 -15.07 -42.40 -11.44
CA GLU A 86 -13.82 -41.69 -11.61
C GLU A 86 -13.37 -41.69 -13.06
N GLU A 87 -13.20 -42.83 -13.74
CA GLU A 87 -12.56 -42.81 -15.08
C GLU A 87 -13.28 -41.97 -16.14
N LYS A 88 -14.62 -42.05 -16.24
CA LYS A 88 -15.37 -41.41 -17.32
C LYS A 88 -15.58 -39.89 -17.12
N LEU A 89 -15.86 -39.43 -15.89
CA LEU A 89 -16.02 -37.99 -15.58
C LEU A 89 -14.69 -37.30 -15.21
N ARG A 90 -13.64 -38.07 -14.89
CA ARG A 90 -12.28 -37.55 -14.64
C ARG A 90 -11.71 -36.88 -15.87
N ASN A 91 -11.94 -37.40 -17.08
CA ASN A 91 -11.43 -36.74 -18.29
C ASN A 91 -12.02 -35.33 -18.46
N GLN A 92 -13.33 -35.16 -18.29
CA GLN A 92 -13.96 -33.84 -18.34
C GLN A 92 -13.42 -32.90 -17.26
N THR A 93 -13.21 -33.42 -16.06
CA THR A 93 -12.67 -32.66 -14.92
C THR A 93 -11.21 -32.27 -15.11
N ILE A 94 -10.40 -33.16 -15.67
CA ILE A 94 -9.00 -32.89 -16.03
C ILE A 94 -8.96 -31.77 -17.06
N PHE A 95 -9.80 -31.81 -18.09
CA PHE A 95 -9.88 -30.72 -19.06
C PHE A 95 -10.24 -29.38 -18.39
N GLU A 96 -11.22 -29.37 -17.49
CA GLU A 96 -11.59 -28.16 -16.73
C GLU A 96 -10.44 -27.63 -15.89
N SER A 97 -9.78 -28.51 -15.13
CA SER A 97 -8.64 -28.19 -14.29
C SER A 97 -7.45 -27.69 -15.08
N ASP A 98 -7.12 -28.33 -16.19
CA ASP A 98 -6.02 -27.94 -17.07
C ASP A 98 -6.28 -26.57 -17.69
N ILE A 99 -7.50 -26.33 -18.19
CA ILE A 99 -7.89 -25.03 -18.74
C ILE A 99 -7.82 -23.95 -17.66
N ALA A 100 -8.34 -24.20 -16.46
CA ALA A 100 -8.30 -23.25 -15.35
C ALA A 100 -6.86 -22.92 -14.95
N ARG A 101 -6.00 -23.95 -14.84
CA ARG A 101 -4.57 -23.79 -14.53
C ARG A 101 -3.84 -22.98 -15.60
N LEU A 102 -4.10 -23.26 -16.88
CA LEU A 102 -3.47 -22.55 -17.99
C LEU A 102 -3.95 -21.09 -18.09
N LYS A 103 -5.25 -20.83 -17.90
CA LYS A 103 -5.80 -19.46 -17.81
C LYS A 103 -5.17 -18.68 -16.65
N GLN A 104 -4.87 -19.37 -15.56
CA GLN A 104 -4.19 -18.74 -14.44
C GLN A 104 -2.72 -18.44 -14.73
N VAL A 105 -1.98 -19.37 -15.34
CA VAL A 105 -0.60 -19.11 -15.81
C VAL A 105 -0.59 -17.93 -16.79
N TYR A 106 -1.54 -17.90 -17.72
CA TYR A 106 -1.73 -16.79 -18.65
C TYR A 106 -1.94 -15.46 -17.90
N GLN A 107 -2.83 -15.41 -16.91
CA GLN A 107 -3.08 -14.21 -16.13
C GLN A 107 -1.84 -13.74 -15.35
N THR A 108 -1.08 -14.67 -14.75
CA THR A 108 0.16 -14.32 -14.05
C THR A 108 1.20 -13.71 -14.99
N ILE A 109 1.35 -14.27 -16.20
CA ILE A 109 2.26 -13.72 -17.20
C ILE A 109 1.74 -12.35 -17.69
N TYR A 110 0.44 -12.22 -17.92
CA TYR A 110 -0.19 -10.96 -18.32
C TYR A 110 0.07 -9.85 -17.29
N ASP A 111 -0.15 -10.12 -16.00
CA ASP A 111 0.10 -9.16 -14.92
C ASP A 111 1.58 -8.74 -14.90
N TYR A 112 2.50 -9.70 -15.03
CA TYR A 112 3.94 -9.43 -15.13
C TYR A 112 4.29 -8.51 -16.33
N LEU A 113 3.69 -8.73 -17.50
CA LEU A 113 3.90 -7.86 -18.66
C LEU A 113 3.29 -6.48 -18.48
N SER A 114 2.14 -6.39 -17.80
CA SER A 114 1.54 -5.11 -17.43
C SER A 114 2.47 -4.28 -16.54
N ASP A 115 3.17 -4.92 -15.60
CA ASP A 115 4.15 -4.25 -14.74
C ASP A 115 5.35 -3.72 -15.57
N ILE A 116 5.88 -4.52 -16.50
CA ILE A 116 6.95 -4.09 -17.42
C ILE A 116 6.48 -2.91 -18.29
N ASN A 117 5.30 -2.99 -18.88
CA ASN A 117 4.74 -1.93 -19.73
C ASN A 117 4.52 -0.64 -18.94
N THR A 118 4.15 -0.74 -17.66
CA THR A 118 4.04 0.42 -16.77
C THR A 118 5.39 1.10 -16.54
N ILE A 119 6.46 0.32 -16.30
CA ILE A 119 7.83 0.85 -16.16
C ILE A 119 8.24 1.56 -17.45
N VAL A 120 8.03 0.92 -18.61
CA VAL A 120 8.35 1.52 -19.91
C VAL A 120 7.58 2.83 -20.10
N SER A 121 6.27 2.85 -19.85
CA SER A 121 5.44 4.05 -20.02
C SER A 121 5.90 5.20 -19.11
N ASN A 122 6.17 4.92 -17.83
CA ASN A 122 6.52 5.94 -16.85
C ASN A 122 7.89 6.59 -17.10
N HIS A 123 8.83 5.85 -17.68
CA HIS A 123 10.21 6.30 -17.84
C HIS A 123 10.59 6.65 -19.29
N SER A 124 9.73 6.40 -20.28
CA SER A 124 10.02 6.71 -21.68
C SER A 124 10.41 8.18 -21.90
N HIS A 125 9.67 9.12 -21.31
CA HIS A 125 9.94 10.55 -21.45
C HIS A 125 11.30 10.99 -20.87
N PHE A 126 11.82 10.29 -19.87
CA PHE A 126 13.14 10.59 -19.31
C PHE A 126 14.25 10.39 -20.35
N PHE A 127 14.14 9.33 -21.17
CA PHE A 127 15.14 8.98 -22.19
C PHE A 127 14.92 9.67 -23.54
N GLU A 128 13.83 10.41 -23.70
CA GLU A 128 13.55 11.25 -24.87
C GLU A 128 14.27 12.61 -24.82
N ASN A 129 14.65 13.07 -23.62
CA ASN A 129 15.24 14.39 -23.41
C ASN A 129 16.72 14.29 -23.02
N GLU A 130 17.58 15.06 -23.68
CA GLU A 130 18.97 15.25 -23.23
C GLU A 130 19.04 16.23 -22.06
N ILE A 131 20.01 16.03 -21.17
CA ILE A 131 20.25 16.98 -20.08
C ILE A 131 20.91 18.24 -20.66
N LYS A 132 20.26 19.37 -20.42
CA LYS A 132 20.77 20.69 -20.82
C LYS A 132 21.99 21.08 -20.00
N SER A 133 23.08 21.49 -20.65
CA SER A 133 24.30 21.95 -19.96
C SER A 133 24.23 23.43 -19.57
N SER A 134 24.79 23.78 -18.41
CA SER A 134 25.23 25.16 -18.15
C SER A 134 26.50 25.51 -18.94
N GLU A 135 26.69 26.76 -19.33
CA GLU A 135 27.89 27.21 -20.08
C GLU A 135 29.21 26.90 -19.36
N ILE A 136 29.22 26.86 -18.02
CA ILE A 136 30.41 26.66 -17.19
C ILE A 136 30.87 25.20 -17.15
N ASN A 137 29.94 24.23 -17.11
CA ASN A 137 30.24 22.80 -16.90
C ASN A 137 29.98 21.94 -18.14
N ARG A 138 30.07 22.53 -19.34
CA ARG A 138 29.67 21.88 -20.60
C ARG A 138 30.34 20.52 -20.83
N GLU A 139 31.64 20.41 -20.54
CA GLU A 139 32.40 19.17 -20.72
C GLU A 139 31.88 18.04 -19.81
N LEU A 140 31.64 18.34 -18.52
CA LEU A 140 31.09 17.36 -17.57
C LEU A 140 29.67 16.92 -17.96
N PHE A 141 28.83 17.82 -18.47
CA PHE A 141 27.49 17.46 -18.96
C PHE A 141 27.57 16.59 -20.23
N ASN A 142 28.56 16.80 -21.11
CA ASN A 142 28.79 15.91 -22.25
C ASN A 142 29.19 14.51 -21.78
N GLU A 143 30.06 14.38 -20.78
CA GLU A 143 30.41 13.08 -20.19
C GLU A 143 29.18 12.37 -19.61
N VAL A 144 28.34 13.09 -18.85
CA VAL A 144 27.09 12.55 -18.32
C VAL A 144 26.14 12.11 -19.43
N ASN A 145 26.03 12.88 -20.52
CA ASN A 145 25.17 12.54 -21.66
C ASN A 145 25.64 11.26 -22.39
N VAL A 146 26.94 10.93 -22.36
CA VAL A 146 27.43 9.63 -22.85
C VAL A 146 26.88 8.49 -21.99
N TYR A 147 26.95 8.61 -20.66
CA TYR A 147 26.40 7.60 -19.75
C TYR A 147 24.87 7.49 -19.83
N ILE A 148 24.16 8.61 -20.01
CA ILE A 148 22.71 8.62 -20.24
C ILE A 148 22.35 7.92 -21.54
N SER A 149 23.15 8.10 -22.60
CA SER A 149 22.96 7.40 -23.86
C SER A 149 23.16 5.89 -23.71
N GLN A 150 24.14 5.46 -22.90
CA GLN A 150 24.31 4.05 -22.55
C GLN A 150 23.11 3.51 -21.77
N LEU A 151 22.61 4.26 -20.79
CA LEU A 151 21.44 3.87 -20.01
C LEU A 151 20.16 3.80 -20.87
N LYS A 152 20.02 4.70 -21.85
CA LYS A 152 18.95 4.67 -22.85
C LYS A 152 18.98 3.37 -23.66
N ASN A 153 20.16 2.90 -24.07
CA ASN A 153 20.27 1.62 -24.77
C ASN A 153 19.83 0.43 -23.90
N GLU A 154 20.15 0.42 -22.61
CA GLU A 154 19.63 -0.61 -21.69
C GLU A 154 18.11 -0.53 -21.54
N PHE A 155 17.54 0.67 -21.49
CA PHE A 155 16.09 0.86 -21.46
C PHE A 155 15.39 0.36 -22.73
N GLU A 156 15.96 0.58 -23.92
CA GLU A 156 15.41 0.04 -25.17
C GLU A 156 15.39 -1.49 -25.19
N LYS A 157 16.37 -2.17 -24.58
CA LYS A 157 16.32 -3.64 -24.41
C LYS A 157 15.13 -4.09 -23.58
N ILE A 158 14.72 -3.32 -22.58
CA ILE A 158 13.52 -3.63 -21.78
C ILE A 158 12.26 -3.57 -22.65
N LYS A 159 12.17 -2.59 -23.57
CA LYS A 159 11.06 -2.52 -24.54
C LYS A 159 11.03 -3.74 -25.46
N GLU A 160 12.20 -4.15 -25.96
CA GLU A 160 12.32 -5.34 -26.81
C GLU A 160 11.89 -6.62 -26.05
N VAL A 161 12.32 -6.76 -24.79
CA VAL A 161 11.89 -7.85 -23.91
C VAL A 161 10.38 -7.84 -23.71
N SER A 162 9.76 -6.65 -23.56
CA SER A 162 8.30 -6.53 -23.43
C SER A 162 7.58 -7.08 -24.67
N ILE A 163 7.95 -6.59 -25.86
CA ILE A 163 7.36 -7.01 -27.15
C ILE A 163 7.52 -8.52 -27.36
N ASN A 164 8.72 -9.05 -27.12
CA ASN A 164 8.99 -10.49 -27.27
C ASN A 164 8.14 -11.33 -26.31
N SER A 165 7.94 -10.84 -25.09
CA SER A 165 7.15 -11.54 -24.09
C SER A 165 5.64 -11.48 -24.39
N GLU A 166 5.13 -10.38 -24.96
CA GLU A 166 3.75 -10.28 -25.45
C GLU A 166 3.48 -11.30 -26.58
N ASN A 167 4.43 -11.49 -27.50
CA ASN A 167 4.35 -12.52 -28.53
C ASN A 167 4.29 -13.94 -27.94
N ILE A 168 5.06 -14.21 -26.89
CA ILE A 168 5.01 -15.50 -26.16
C ILE A 168 3.65 -15.68 -25.48
N LEU A 169 3.13 -14.64 -24.84
CA LEU A 169 1.80 -14.67 -24.22
C LEU A 169 0.70 -14.97 -25.24
N GLY A 170 0.81 -14.42 -26.46
CA GLY A 170 -0.06 -14.76 -27.59
C GLY A 170 -0.04 -16.25 -27.93
N LYS A 171 1.15 -16.87 -28.01
CA LYS A 171 1.28 -18.32 -28.25
C LYS A 171 0.64 -19.16 -27.15
N ILE A 172 0.75 -18.73 -25.89
CA ILE A 172 0.09 -19.42 -24.76
C ILE A 172 -1.45 -19.34 -24.90
N LYS A 173 -1.97 -18.17 -25.30
CA LYS A 173 -3.40 -18.00 -25.59
C LYS A 173 -3.90 -18.99 -26.66
N ASP A 174 -3.12 -19.17 -27.71
CA ASP A 174 -3.47 -20.10 -28.79
C ASP A 174 -3.50 -21.56 -28.31
N ILE A 175 -2.60 -21.94 -27.41
CA ILE A 175 -2.61 -23.28 -26.79
C ILE A 175 -3.87 -23.47 -25.94
N ILE A 176 -4.26 -22.46 -25.14
CA ILE A 176 -5.50 -22.50 -24.35
C ILE A 176 -6.71 -22.70 -25.28
N ASN A 177 -6.79 -21.94 -26.37
CA ASN A 177 -7.86 -22.06 -27.36
C ASN A 177 -7.92 -23.47 -27.98
N LYS A 178 -6.76 -24.09 -28.28
CA LYS A 178 -6.70 -25.46 -28.81
C LYS A 178 -7.26 -26.49 -27.83
N ILE A 179 -7.02 -26.32 -26.53
CA ILE A 179 -7.54 -27.22 -25.49
C ILE A 179 -9.05 -27.01 -25.31
N ASP A 180 -9.52 -25.75 -25.32
CA ASP A 180 -10.95 -25.42 -25.30
C ASP A 180 -11.69 -26.05 -26.50
N LEU A 181 -11.10 -26.01 -27.70
CA LEU A 181 -11.66 -26.66 -28.89
C LEU A 181 -11.71 -28.20 -28.76
N LYS A 182 -10.66 -28.82 -28.24
CA LYS A 182 -10.66 -30.27 -27.97
C LYS A 182 -11.75 -30.65 -26.98
N LYS A 183 -11.96 -29.84 -25.94
CA LYS A 183 -13.02 -30.04 -24.95
C LYS A 183 -14.40 -29.95 -25.59
N GLU A 184 -14.66 -28.94 -26.43
CA GLU A 184 -15.93 -28.81 -27.14
C GLU A 184 -16.21 -30.00 -28.07
N GLY A 185 -15.19 -30.55 -28.73
CA GLY A 185 -15.32 -31.76 -29.56
C GLY A 185 -15.75 -33.01 -28.78
N LEU A 186 -15.48 -33.08 -27.47
CA LEU A 186 -15.83 -34.21 -26.60
C LEU A 186 -17.16 -34.00 -25.85
N LYS A 187 -17.83 -32.88 -26.07
CA LYS A 187 -19.02 -32.46 -25.31
C LYS A 187 -20.20 -33.43 -25.46
N GLU A 188 -20.40 -33.98 -26.65
CA GLU A 188 -21.44 -34.99 -26.88
C GLU A 188 -21.13 -36.31 -26.17
N GLU A 189 -19.87 -36.73 -26.15
CA GLU A 189 -19.45 -37.93 -25.42
C GLU A 189 -19.66 -37.75 -23.91
N PHE A 190 -19.30 -36.59 -23.36
CA PHE A 190 -19.59 -36.26 -21.97
C PHE A 190 -21.10 -36.25 -21.69
N ALA A 191 -21.93 -35.74 -22.59
CA ALA A 191 -23.39 -35.77 -22.44
C ALA A 191 -23.97 -37.19 -22.46
N LYS A 192 -23.43 -38.09 -23.30
CA LYS A 192 -23.82 -39.51 -23.31
C LYS A 192 -23.43 -40.20 -22.00
N ILE A 193 -22.20 -40.00 -21.54
CA ILE A 193 -21.70 -40.51 -20.25
C ILE A 193 -22.60 -40.04 -19.09
N LYS A 194 -23.03 -38.77 -19.09
CA LYS A 194 -23.96 -38.27 -18.07
C LYS A 194 -25.31 -38.99 -18.08
N ARG A 195 -25.88 -39.27 -19.26
CA ARG A 195 -27.15 -40.01 -19.40
C ARG A 195 -27.01 -41.46 -18.95
N GLU A 196 -25.88 -42.10 -19.22
CA GLU A 196 -25.59 -43.47 -18.76
C GLU A 196 -25.42 -43.57 -17.24
N LEU A 197 -24.87 -42.53 -16.61
CA LEU A 197 -24.57 -42.51 -15.17
C LEU A 197 -25.71 -41.96 -14.30
N ASN A 198 -26.71 -41.31 -14.90
CA ASN A 198 -27.79 -40.66 -14.15
C ASN A 198 -28.68 -41.72 -13.48
N THR A 199 -28.48 -41.93 -12.18
CA THR A 199 -29.20 -42.88 -11.33
C THR A 199 -29.69 -42.16 -10.08
N ASP A 200 -30.69 -42.69 -9.38
CA ASP A 200 -31.27 -42.07 -8.17
C ASP A 200 -30.26 -41.81 -7.03
N SER A 201 -29.05 -42.36 -7.12
CA SER A 201 -27.96 -42.27 -6.12
C SER A 201 -26.86 -41.26 -6.49
N ILE A 202 -26.79 -40.79 -7.75
CA ILE A 202 -25.60 -40.15 -8.29
C ILE A 202 -25.99 -39.05 -9.29
N ASP A 203 -25.58 -37.81 -8.99
CA ASP A 203 -25.73 -36.63 -9.85
C ASP A 203 -24.36 -36.23 -10.48
N PRO A 204 -24.15 -36.48 -11.78
CA PRO A 204 -22.95 -36.06 -12.51
C PRO A 204 -22.72 -34.54 -12.58
N ASP A 205 -23.78 -33.73 -12.53
CA ASP A 205 -23.66 -32.27 -12.54
C ASP A 205 -23.17 -31.75 -11.20
N LYS A 206 -23.55 -32.41 -10.09
CA LYS A 206 -22.98 -32.14 -8.77
C LYS A 206 -21.47 -32.40 -8.71
N PHE A 207 -20.98 -33.46 -9.36
CA PHE A 207 -19.54 -33.73 -9.45
C PHE A 207 -18.78 -32.61 -10.17
N LEU A 208 -19.30 -32.11 -11.30
CA LEU A 208 -18.67 -31.05 -12.07
C LEU A 208 -18.71 -29.70 -11.33
N THR A 209 -19.84 -29.37 -10.71
CA THR A 209 -19.99 -28.13 -9.94
C THR A 209 -19.01 -28.08 -8.76
N LEU A 210 -18.80 -29.19 -8.06
CA LEU A 210 -17.82 -29.29 -6.97
C LEU A 210 -16.38 -29.07 -7.47
N ASN A 211 -15.99 -29.65 -8.61
CA ASN A 211 -14.67 -29.43 -9.19
C ASN A 211 -14.47 -27.96 -9.61
N ARG A 212 -15.45 -27.36 -10.29
CA ARG A 212 -15.42 -25.93 -10.64
C ARG A 212 -15.35 -25.02 -9.42
N GLN A 213 -16.06 -25.39 -8.34
CA GLN A 213 -16.01 -24.67 -7.07
C GLN A 213 -14.60 -24.71 -6.46
N ILE A 214 -13.93 -25.86 -6.49
CA ILE A 214 -12.54 -26.00 -6.03
C ILE A 214 -11.62 -25.12 -6.87
N GLU A 215 -11.70 -25.20 -8.19
CA GLU A 215 -10.86 -24.40 -9.09
C GLU A 215 -11.03 -22.89 -8.86
N THR A 216 -12.29 -22.42 -8.82
CA THR A 216 -12.60 -21.01 -8.56
C THR A 216 -12.07 -20.57 -7.19
N SER A 217 -12.19 -21.44 -6.18
CA SER A 217 -11.67 -21.16 -4.84
C SER A 217 -10.14 -21.15 -4.80
N LEU A 218 -9.46 -21.99 -5.58
CA LEU A 218 -8.00 -21.97 -5.72
C LEU A 218 -7.51 -20.69 -6.41
N LEU A 219 -8.24 -20.19 -7.42
CA LEU A 219 -7.95 -18.89 -8.03
C LEU A 219 -8.09 -17.76 -7.02
N LYS A 220 -9.18 -17.77 -6.25
CA LYS A 220 -9.43 -16.81 -5.17
C LYS A 220 -8.32 -16.84 -4.12
N LEU A 221 -7.79 -18.01 -3.75
CA LEU A 221 -6.65 -18.12 -2.81
C LEU A 221 -5.38 -17.43 -3.34
N LYS A 222 -5.11 -17.49 -4.64
CA LYS A 222 -3.94 -16.82 -5.24
C LYS A 222 -4.11 -15.31 -5.30
N GLU A 223 -5.33 -14.83 -5.56
CA GLU A 223 -5.62 -13.40 -5.46
C GLU A 223 -5.47 -12.90 -4.01
N ILE A 224 -5.92 -13.68 -3.04
CA ILE A 224 -5.70 -13.40 -1.61
C ILE A 224 -4.20 -13.31 -1.31
N GLU A 225 -3.39 -14.24 -1.83
CA GLU A 225 -1.93 -14.21 -1.67
C GLU A 225 -1.28 -12.96 -2.29
N LYS A 226 -1.72 -12.55 -3.49
CA LYS A 226 -1.29 -11.30 -4.12
C LYS A 226 -1.64 -10.08 -3.24
N ASN A 227 -2.84 -10.06 -2.68
CA ASN A 227 -3.30 -8.99 -1.80
C ASN A 227 -2.59 -8.98 -0.44
N GLU A 228 -2.22 -10.14 0.11
CA GLU A 228 -1.37 -10.26 1.29
C GLU A 228 0.02 -9.65 1.03
N ASN A 229 0.63 -9.98 -0.11
CA ASN A 229 1.92 -9.39 -0.52
C ASN A 229 1.81 -7.87 -0.73
N LYS A 230 0.68 -7.39 -1.28
CA LYS A 230 0.38 -5.95 -1.38
C LYS A 230 0.27 -5.32 0.01
N ARG A 231 -0.40 -5.98 0.97
CA ARG A 231 -0.53 -5.49 2.35
C ARG A 231 0.82 -5.32 3.02
N VAL A 232 1.69 -6.34 2.97
CA VAL A 232 3.04 -6.28 3.53
C VAL A 232 3.87 -5.15 2.90
N ARG A 233 3.75 -4.95 1.58
CA ARG A 233 4.42 -3.84 0.89
C ARG A 233 3.92 -2.48 1.39
N LEU A 234 2.60 -2.31 1.52
CA LEU A 234 2.00 -1.08 2.04
C LEU A 234 2.38 -0.84 3.50
N GLU A 235 2.49 -1.89 4.32
CA GLU A 235 2.98 -1.79 5.70
C GLU A 235 4.43 -1.30 5.76
N ASN A 236 5.31 -1.80 4.89
CA ASN A 236 6.69 -1.32 4.80
C ASN A 236 6.77 0.14 4.31
N ILE A 237 5.96 0.50 3.31
CA ILE A 237 5.85 1.89 2.84
C ILE A 237 5.37 2.77 4.01
N LEU A 238 4.32 2.37 4.72
CA LEU A 238 3.81 3.09 5.88
C LEU A 238 4.90 3.34 6.93
N LEU A 239 5.71 2.33 7.25
CA LEU A 239 6.82 2.48 8.21
C LEU A 239 7.82 3.55 7.75
N ASN A 240 8.24 3.52 6.48
CA ASN A 240 9.16 4.52 5.94
C ASN A 240 8.55 5.92 5.96
N GLU A 241 7.29 6.04 5.56
CA GLU A 241 6.53 7.29 5.53
C GLU A 241 6.37 7.90 6.92
N LEU A 242 6.17 7.07 7.95
CA LEU A 242 6.12 7.49 9.35
C LEU A 242 7.48 7.98 9.86
N VAL A 243 8.59 7.31 9.48
CA VAL A 243 9.94 7.78 9.81
C VAL A 243 10.25 9.12 9.14
N GLU A 244 9.85 9.30 7.88
CA GLU A 244 9.98 10.60 7.20
C GLU A 244 9.14 11.69 7.86
N LEU A 245 7.92 11.37 8.28
CA LEU A 245 7.06 12.29 9.03
C LEU A 245 7.68 12.69 10.37
N GLU A 246 8.25 11.74 11.11
CA GLU A 246 8.98 12.02 12.36
C GLU A 246 10.19 12.93 12.11
N ASN A 247 10.96 12.67 11.06
CA ASN A 247 12.08 13.53 10.67
C ASN A 247 11.63 14.96 10.34
N LEU A 248 10.46 15.13 9.74
CA LEU A 248 9.89 16.46 9.48
C LEU A 248 9.48 17.17 10.78
N TRP A 249 8.90 16.46 11.75
CA TRP A 249 8.61 17.02 13.08
C TRP A 249 9.88 17.42 13.82
N HIS A 250 10.94 16.62 13.75
CA HIS A 250 12.23 16.97 14.35
C HIS A 250 12.85 18.22 13.69
N LYS A 251 12.73 18.34 12.36
CA LYS A 251 13.17 19.54 11.64
C LYS A 251 12.36 20.78 12.05
N GLU A 252 11.04 20.66 12.17
CA GLU A 252 10.19 21.75 12.65
C GLU A 252 10.59 22.17 14.08
N TYR A 253 10.85 21.21 14.96
CA TYR A 253 11.35 21.47 16.31
C TYR A 253 12.69 22.21 16.30
N LYS A 254 13.68 21.76 15.53
CA LYS A 254 14.98 22.42 15.42
C LYS A 254 14.87 23.87 14.94
N ILE A 255 14.02 24.14 13.95
CA ILE A 255 13.76 25.50 13.47
C ILE A 255 13.19 26.37 14.61
N LEU A 256 12.30 25.78 15.42
CA LEU A 256 11.69 26.46 16.55
C LEU A 256 12.71 26.71 17.69
N ASP A 257 13.55 25.72 18.00
CA ASP A 257 14.63 25.80 19.00
C ASP A 257 15.66 26.86 18.64
N ASP A 258 16.18 26.82 17.40
CA ASP A 258 17.17 27.79 16.92
C ASP A 258 16.65 29.24 17.04
N GLU A 259 15.36 29.45 16.78
CA GLU A 259 14.74 30.77 16.86
C GLU A 259 14.46 31.19 18.31
N VAL A 260 14.05 30.26 19.18
CA VAL A 260 13.91 30.50 20.62
C VAL A 260 15.26 30.86 21.25
N GLN A 261 16.33 30.16 20.89
CA GLN A 261 17.69 30.49 21.33
C GLN A 261 18.11 31.89 20.86
N ARG A 262 17.76 32.30 19.64
CA ARG A 262 18.01 33.68 19.17
C ARG A 262 17.27 34.72 20.00
N ILE A 263 16.01 34.46 20.36
CA ILE A 263 15.21 35.37 21.20
C ILE A 263 15.82 35.46 22.60
N ASN A 264 16.16 34.34 23.22
CA ASN A 264 16.77 34.31 24.55
C ASN A 264 18.15 34.99 24.63
N ASN A 265 18.91 34.96 23.53
CA ASN A 265 20.22 35.60 23.44
C ASN A 265 20.15 37.10 23.05
N SER A 266 18.98 37.62 22.69
CA SER A 266 18.77 39.05 22.46
C SER A 266 18.62 39.78 23.81
N GLU A 267 18.95 41.07 23.91
CA GLU A 267 18.84 41.89 25.14
C GLU A 267 17.37 42.18 25.56
N ASN A 268 16.50 41.18 25.48
CA ASN A 268 15.10 41.22 25.86
C ASN A 268 14.91 40.56 27.24
N LYS A 269 14.01 41.08 28.06
CA LYS A 269 13.63 40.51 29.39
C LYS A 269 12.75 39.25 29.27
N LEU A 270 12.79 38.55 28.14
CA LEU A 270 11.90 37.43 27.83
C LEU A 270 12.72 36.15 27.73
N TYR A 271 12.43 35.17 28.57
CA TYR A 271 13.02 33.85 28.49
C TYR A 271 11.97 32.83 28.08
N ILE A 272 12.24 32.12 26.98
CA ILE A 272 11.36 31.09 26.42
C ILE A 272 12.10 29.76 26.48
N ASN A 273 11.49 28.74 27.09
CA ASN A 273 11.96 27.37 27.02
C ASN A 273 10.97 26.52 26.22
N ILE A 274 11.48 25.61 25.38
CA ILE A 274 10.66 24.69 24.61
C ILE A 274 11.09 23.24 24.87
N GLU A 275 10.12 22.33 24.83
CA GLU A 275 10.33 20.90 25.06
C GLU A 275 9.77 20.08 23.89
N TYR A 276 10.64 19.36 23.18
CA TYR A 276 10.21 18.45 22.11
C TYR A 276 9.28 17.37 22.67
N LYS A 277 8.10 17.22 22.05
CA LYS A 277 7.03 16.32 22.52
C LYS A 277 6.60 16.61 23.99
N GLY A 278 6.64 17.86 24.45
CA GLY A 278 6.27 18.24 25.83
C GLY A 278 4.76 18.34 26.16
N ARG A 279 3.88 18.57 25.17
CA ARG A 279 2.43 18.79 25.39
C ARG A 279 1.62 17.49 25.34
N ARG A 280 1.86 16.65 26.34
CA ARG A 280 1.19 15.35 26.48
C ARG A 280 -0.28 15.48 26.86
N ASP A 281 -0.63 16.60 27.52
CA ASP A 281 -1.99 17.05 27.78
C ASP A 281 -2.83 17.07 26.49
N LYS A 282 -2.33 17.69 25.42
CA LYS A 282 -3.03 17.84 24.15
C LYS A 282 -3.17 16.52 23.38
N PHE A 283 -2.18 15.65 23.51
CA PHE A 283 -2.28 14.29 22.97
C PHE A 283 -3.39 13.50 23.68
N LEU A 284 -3.44 13.56 25.00
CA LEU A 284 -4.46 12.89 25.80
C LEU A 284 -5.87 13.42 25.49
N GLU A 285 -6.04 14.74 25.41
CA GLU A 285 -7.30 15.38 25.01
C GLU A 285 -7.78 14.87 23.64
N LYS A 286 -6.87 14.82 22.66
CA LYS A 286 -7.20 14.39 21.30
C LYS A 286 -7.60 12.91 21.24
N ILE A 287 -6.90 12.02 21.94
CA ILE A 287 -7.25 10.61 22.00
C ILE A 287 -8.61 10.42 22.68
N LYS A 288 -8.85 11.08 23.82
CA LYS A 288 -10.14 11.04 24.52
C LYS A 288 -11.28 11.53 23.62
N HIS A 289 -11.03 12.55 22.80
CA HIS A 289 -12.01 13.06 21.84
C HIS A 289 -12.31 12.05 20.72
N ILE A 290 -11.27 11.47 20.10
CA ILE A 290 -11.42 10.51 18.99
C ILE A 290 -12.18 9.25 19.43
N PHE A 291 -11.88 8.74 20.63
CA PHE A 291 -12.48 7.51 21.14
C PHE A 291 -13.67 7.77 22.07
N LYS A 292 -14.23 8.98 22.07
CA LYS A 292 -15.40 9.30 22.89
C LYS A 292 -16.57 8.37 22.55
N GLY A 293 -17.17 7.77 23.57
CA GLY A 293 -18.31 6.85 23.41
C GLY A 293 -17.95 5.39 23.13
N THR A 294 -16.66 5.04 23.08
CA THR A 294 -16.19 3.64 22.92
C THR A 294 -16.13 2.84 24.21
N GLY A 295 -16.38 3.47 25.37
CA GLY A 295 -16.35 2.81 26.69
C GLY A 295 -14.94 2.54 27.23
N ILE A 296 -13.88 3.07 26.60
CA ILE A 296 -12.50 2.98 27.09
C ILE A 296 -12.36 3.79 28.39
N ARG A 297 -11.71 3.19 29.39
CA ARG A 297 -11.49 3.80 30.72
C ARG A 297 -10.35 4.82 30.68
N ASP A 298 -10.41 5.80 31.56
CA ASP A 298 -9.42 6.89 31.60
C ASP A 298 -7.99 6.39 31.82
N ILE A 299 -7.85 5.35 32.64
CA ILE A 299 -6.59 4.65 32.94
C ILE A 299 -5.93 4.12 31.66
N SER A 300 -6.72 3.59 30.72
CA SER A 300 -6.19 3.06 29.46
C SER A 300 -5.66 4.17 28.55
N TYR A 301 -6.22 5.39 28.60
CA TYR A 301 -5.66 6.52 27.87
C TYR A 301 -4.32 6.99 28.46
N GLN A 302 -4.17 6.91 29.78
CA GLN A 302 -2.91 7.21 30.47
C GLN A 302 -1.85 6.15 30.16
N GLU A 303 -2.21 4.87 30.13
CA GLU A 303 -1.29 3.78 29.73
C GLU A 303 -0.79 3.95 28.29
N ILE A 304 -1.65 4.40 27.36
CA ILE A 304 -1.27 4.70 25.97
C ILE A 304 -0.29 5.87 25.91
N GLU A 305 -0.55 6.96 26.66
CA GLU A 305 0.35 8.12 26.73
C GLU A 305 1.72 7.75 27.28
N GLN A 306 1.78 6.90 28.31
CA GLN A 306 3.03 6.45 28.91
C GLN A 306 3.81 5.47 28.03
N SER A 307 3.10 4.58 27.33
CA SER A 307 3.71 3.51 26.53
C SER A 307 4.18 3.97 25.16
N TYR A 308 3.59 5.05 24.62
CA TYR A 308 3.86 5.53 23.28
C TYR A 308 4.27 7.00 23.25
N LYS A 309 5.35 7.32 23.97
CA LYS A 309 5.91 8.67 24.09
C LYS A 309 6.33 9.29 22.75
N ASP A 310 6.54 8.46 21.73
CA ASP A 310 7.01 8.91 20.43
C ASP A 310 5.91 9.24 19.42
N LEU A 311 4.64 8.91 19.71
CA LEU A 311 3.54 8.99 18.74
C LEU A 311 2.96 10.39 18.51
N PHE A 312 3.50 11.45 19.13
CA PHE A 312 2.88 12.77 19.09
C PHE A 312 3.84 13.91 18.80
N LYS A 313 3.27 14.94 18.16
CA LYS A 313 3.95 16.13 17.64
C LYS A 313 4.14 17.24 18.70
N TYR A 314 3.35 17.25 19.77
CA TYR A 314 3.10 18.50 20.49
C TYR A 314 4.29 18.98 21.35
N THR A 315 4.93 20.08 20.93
CA THR A 315 6.01 20.77 21.65
C THR A 315 5.45 21.58 22.82
N GLY A 316 6.02 21.43 24.02
CA GLY A 316 5.74 22.24 25.21
C GLY A 316 6.49 23.55 25.18
N MET A 317 5.91 24.62 25.71
CA MET A 317 6.58 25.90 25.87
C MET A 317 6.33 26.42 27.28
N ILE A 318 7.36 26.97 27.91
CA ILE A 318 7.28 27.65 29.20
C ILE A 318 7.88 29.04 28.99
N VAL A 319 7.09 30.07 29.27
CA VAL A 319 7.51 31.48 29.16
C VAL A 319 7.67 32.03 30.58
N SER A 320 8.81 32.65 30.87
CA SER A 320 9.16 33.21 32.18
C SER A 320 9.82 34.58 32.09
#